data_AF-A0A819L2N7-F1
#
_entry.id   AF-A0A819L2N7-F1
#
_cell.length_a   1.000
_cell.length_b   1.000
_cell.length_c   1.000
_cell.angle_alpha   90.00
_cell.angle_beta   90.00
_cell.angle_gamma   90.00
#
_symmetry.space_group_name_H-M   'P 1'
#
loop_
_entity.id
_entity.type
_entity.pdbx_description
1 polymer ?
#
loop_
_entity_poly.entity_id
_entity_poly.type
_entity_poly.pdbx_seq_one_letter_code
_entity_poly.pdbx_strand_id
1 'polypeptide(L)'
;MSSTTRIFSFGLGPTPSRSLVKGLARATNGHFIFIPPNSTVDRYVGIQLRRALQPSFVNGALQWFGSLPKSSQAPRTIPPVYPDDRVLVYTLFENFNFQGQSPLVDFMVENRRIGSASFNGNDVREGNTIRRLIAKALIQELLHRGNESYNNTNATAEQHIIALSLAHQILSPYTAFVGVETRRLGKAILRKTYMYLF
;
A
#
# COMPACT_ATOMS: atom_id res chain seq x y z
N MET A 1 3.09 14.33 -5.45
CA MET A 1 3.44 13.45 -6.59
C MET A 1 3.50 14.30 -7.86
N SER A 2 4.67 14.42 -8.48
CA SER A 2 4.85 15.17 -9.74
C SER A 2 4.19 14.41 -10.89
N SER A 3 3.47 15.14 -11.76
CA SER A 3 2.78 14.58 -12.94
C SER A 3 3.56 14.75 -14.25
N THR A 4 4.62 15.57 -14.25
CA THR A 4 5.31 16.00 -15.48
C THR A 4 6.67 15.36 -15.69
N THR A 5 7.37 14.96 -14.61
CA THR A 5 8.73 14.41 -14.68
C THR A 5 8.83 13.17 -13.80
N ARG A 6 9.42 12.10 -14.35
CA ARG A 6 9.67 10.83 -13.66
C ARG A 6 11.16 10.63 -13.47
N ILE A 7 11.58 10.21 -12.28
CA ILE A 7 12.98 9.93 -11.99
C ILE A 7 13.19 8.44 -11.76
N PHE A 8 14.09 7.86 -12.55
CA PHE A 8 14.54 6.49 -12.42
C PHE A 8 15.87 6.47 -11.65
N SER A 9 15.80 6.24 -10.34
CA SER A 9 16.95 6.38 -9.45
C SER A 9 17.71 5.08 -9.26
N PHE A 10 19.02 5.20 -9.00
CA PHE A 10 19.91 4.08 -8.72
C PHE A 10 20.62 4.27 -7.38
N GLY A 11 20.76 3.20 -6.61
CA GLY A 11 21.66 3.13 -5.46
C GLY A 11 22.73 2.07 -5.70
N LEU A 12 24.00 2.48 -5.85
CA LEU A 12 25.14 1.60 -6.05
C LEU A 12 25.70 1.11 -4.70
N GLY A 13 25.64 -0.20 -4.46
CA GLY A 13 26.20 -0.82 -3.26
C GLY A 13 25.44 -0.46 -1.97
N PRO A 14 26.11 -0.60 -0.80
CA PRO A 14 25.47 -0.41 0.50
C PRO A 14 25.39 1.06 0.94
N THR A 15 26.23 1.93 0.38
CA THR A 15 26.48 3.30 0.83
C THR A 15 25.33 4.30 0.62
N PRO A 16 24.61 4.29 -0.51
CA PRO A 16 23.61 5.32 -0.79
C PRO A 16 22.44 5.33 0.19
N SER A 17 21.95 6.54 0.49
CA SER A 17 20.76 6.71 1.32
C SER A 17 19.54 6.04 0.69
N ARG A 18 19.06 4.97 1.36
CA ARG A 18 17.90 4.22 0.89
C ARG A 18 16.61 5.03 0.93
N SER A 19 16.46 5.91 1.92
CA SER A 19 15.30 6.77 2.03
C SER A 19 15.25 7.79 0.89
N LEU A 20 16.37 8.42 0.56
CA LEU A 20 16.46 9.39 -0.53
C LEU A 20 16.18 8.76 -1.90
N VAL A 21 16.87 7.66 -2.22
CA VAL A 21 16.72 6.98 -3.53
C VAL A 21 15.28 6.50 -3.74
N LYS A 22 14.65 5.92 -2.71
CA LYS A 22 13.25 5.51 -2.76
C LYS A 22 12.29 6.70 -2.78
N GLY A 23 12.57 7.74 -2.00
CA GLY A 23 11.76 8.94 -1.91
C GLY A 23 11.68 9.68 -3.24
N LEU A 24 12.80 9.81 -3.95
CA LEU A 24 12.87 10.46 -5.26
C LEU A 24 12.00 9.73 -6.31
N ALA A 25 12.14 8.41 -6.39
CA ALA A 25 11.33 7.59 -7.29
C ALA A 25 9.84 7.69 -6.94
N ARG A 26 9.48 7.63 -5.65
CA ARG A 26 8.08 7.78 -5.21
C ARG A 26 7.52 9.14 -5.58
N ALA A 27 8.16 10.23 -5.15
CA ALA A 27 7.66 11.59 -5.33
C ALA A 27 7.44 11.97 -6.82
N THR A 28 8.20 11.34 -7.72
CA THR A 28 8.13 11.57 -9.17
C THR A 28 7.38 10.49 -9.93
N ASN A 29 6.75 9.53 -9.25
CA ASN A 29 6.12 8.36 -9.89
C ASN A 29 7.07 7.59 -10.83
N GLY A 30 8.36 7.62 -10.52
CA GLY A 30 9.40 6.85 -11.21
C GLY A 30 9.66 5.52 -10.53
N HIS A 31 10.85 4.98 -10.73
CA HIS A 31 11.23 3.67 -10.20
C HIS A 31 12.65 3.69 -9.65
N PHE A 32 12.92 2.94 -8.59
CA PHE A 32 14.26 2.86 -8.00
C PHE A 32 14.83 1.45 -8.13
N ILE A 33 16.14 1.34 -8.30
CA ILE A 33 16.87 0.07 -8.23
C ILE A 33 18.11 0.24 -7.34
N PHE A 34 18.31 -0.71 -6.42
CA PHE A 34 19.59 -0.85 -5.72
C PHE A 34 20.42 -1.92 -6.42
N ILE A 35 21.61 -1.54 -6.85
CA ILE A 35 22.58 -2.38 -7.55
C ILE A 35 23.53 -2.96 -6.50
N PRO A 36 23.54 -4.28 -6.28
CA PRO A 36 24.45 -4.90 -5.31
C PRO A 36 25.93 -4.72 -5.70
N PRO A 37 26.88 -4.80 -4.74
CA PRO A 37 28.30 -4.89 -5.06
C PRO A 37 28.60 -6.08 -5.98
N ASN A 38 29.65 -5.97 -6.80
CA ASN A 38 30.10 -7.04 -7.72
C ASN A 38 29.03 -7.51 -8.72
N SER A 39 28.09 -6.64 -9.08
CA SER A 39 27.06 -6.92 -10.07
C SER A 39 27.28 -6.12 -11.36
N THR A 40 26.70 -6.60 -12.46
CA THR A 40 26.79 -5.98 -13.77
C THR A 40 25.86 -4.76 -13.84
N VAL A 41 26.44 -3.56 -13.69
CA VAL A 41 25.71 -2.28 -13.66
C VAL A 41 24.88 -2.08 -14.93
N ASP A 42 25.43 -2.44 -16.08
CA ASP A 42 24.81 -2.42 -17.41
C ASP A 42 23.46 -3.14 -17.44
N ARG A 43 23.34 -4.29 -16.77
CA ARG A 43 22.08 -5.03 -16.67
C ARG A 43 20.99 -4.20 -16.00
N TYR A 44 21.30 -3.58 -14.87
CA TYR A 44 20.34 -2.80 -14.09
C TYR A 44 19.99 -1.48 -14.76
N VAL A 45 20.97 -0.85 -15.42
CA VAL A 45 20.74 0.32 -16.27
C VAL A 45 19.80 -0.05 -17.41
N GLY A 46 20.03 -1.17 -18.10
CA GLY A 46 19.15 -1.67 -19.16
C GLY A 46 17.71 -1.93 -18.69
N ILE A 47 17.52 -2.48 -17.49
CA ILE A 47 16.18 -2.69 -16.90
C ILE A 47 15.46 -1.35 -16.67
N GLN A 48 16.12 -0.38 -16.04
CA GLN A 48 15.53 0.93 -15.75
C GLN A 48 15.30 1.73 -17.03
N LEU A 49 16.22 1.68 -17.99
CA LEU A 49 16.09 2.37 -19.28
C LEU A 49 14.94 1.79 -20.10
N ARG A 50 14.82 0.45 -20.16
CA ARG A 50 13.67 -0.19 -20.82
C ARG A 50 12.35 0.29 -20.21
N ARG A 51 12.27 0.36 -18.89
CA ARG A 51 11.08 0.87 -18.19
C ARG A 51 10.84 2.36 -18.49
N ALA A 52 11.89 3.18 -18.51
CA ALA A 52 11.79 4.62 -18.77
C ALA A 52 11.32 4.95 -20.20
N LEU A 53 11.66 4.10 -21.16
CA LEU A 53 11.29 4.25 -22.58
C LEU A 53 9.94 3.62 -22.93
N GLN A 54 9.41 2.74 -22.07
CA GLN A 54 8.11 2.12 -22.30
C GLN A 54 6.97 3.13 -22.03
N PRO A 55 5.88 3.08 -22.82
CA PRO A 55 4.67 3.82 -22.47
C PRO A 55 4.11 3.29 -21.15
N SER A 56 3.42 4.14 -20.39
CA SER A 56 2.81 3.76 -19.11
C SER A 56 1.42 4.35 -18.99
N PHE A 57 0.47 3.59 -18.44
CA PHE A 57 -0.80 4.17 -18.00
C PHE A 57 -0.56 5.01 -16.76
N VAL A 58 -0.95 6.29 -16.82
CA VAL A 58 -0.75 7.26 -15.75
C VAL A 58 -2.08 7.84 -15.32
N ASN A 59 -2.17 8.29 -14.07
CA ASN A 59 -3.42 8.81 -13.52
C ASN A 59 -4.58 7.80 -13.60
N GLY A 60 -4.26 6.52 -13.36
CA GLY A 60 -5.27 5.47 -13.28
C GLY A 60 -6.20 5.67 -12.08
N ALA A 61 -7.48 5.38 -12.26
CA ALA A 61 -8.49 5.39 -11.22
C ALA A 61 -9.38 4.14 -11.33
N LEU A 62 -9.85 3.64 -10.19
CA LEU A 62 -10.93 2.66 -10.16
C LEU A 62 -12.25 3.39 -9.98
N GLN A 63 -13.17 3.17 -10.91
CA GLN A 63 -14.53 3.64 -10.81
C GLN A 63 -15.45 2.47 -10.48
N TRP A 64 -16.01 2.50 -9.28
CA TRP A 64 -16.94 1.49 -8.83
C TRP A 64 -18.38 1.90 -9.15
N PHE A 65 -19.16 0.95 -9.65
CA PHE A 65 -20.57 1.14 -9.99
C PHE A 65 -21.46 0.22 -9.15
N GLY A 66 -22.66 0.71 -8.85
CA GLY A 66 -23.61 0.10 -7.92
C GLY A 66 -23.79 0.93 -6.65
N SER A 67 -24.80 0.60 -5.84
CA SER A 67 -25.07 1.24 -4.55
C SER A 67 -24.06 0.80 -3.49
N LEU A 68 -22.82 1.27 -3.64
CA LEU A 68 -21.71 0.92 -2.78
C LEU A 68 -21.56 1.95 -1.64
N PRO A 69 -21.28 1.49 -0.41
CA PRO A 69 -21.07 2.36 0.73
C PRO A 69 -19.69 3.03 0.65
N LYS A 70 -19.38 3.82 1.67
CA LYS A 70 -18.05 4.43 1.81
C LYS A 70 -16.97 3.35 1.74
N SER A 71 -15.93 3.66 0.97
CA SER A 71 -14.80 2.77 0.78
C SER A 71 -13.47 3.49 0.92
N SER A 72 -12.48 2.74 1.38
CA SER A 72 -11.08 3.16 1.43
C SER A 72 -10.28 2.31 0.47
N GLN A 73 -9.41 2.93 -0.33
CA GLN A 73 -8.58 2.25 -1.32
C GLN A 73 -7.10 2.40 -0.97
N ALA A 74 -6.33 1.34 -1.16
CA ALA A 74 -4.87 1.35 -1.12
C ALA A 74 -4.29 0.64 -2.37
N PRO A 75 -3.40 1.28 -3.14
CA PRO A 75 -2.98 2.67 -3.01
C PRO A 75 -4.12 3.65 -3.38
N ARG A 76 -4.20 4.80 -2.71
CA ARG A 76 -5.21 5.83 -3.03
C ARG A 76 -5.04 6.41 -4.43
N THR A 77 -3.79 6.64 -4.82
CA THR A 77 -3.42 7.03 -6.19
C THR A 77 -2.71 5.86 -6.83
N ILE A 78 -3.27 5.36 -7.93
CA ILE A 78 -2.67 4.22 -8.64
C ILE A 78 -1.36 4.71 -9.27
N PRO A 79 -0.21 4.07 -8.95
CA PRO A 79 1.07 4.43 -9.55
C PRO A 79 1.05 4.16 -11.07
N PRO A 80 1.96 4.74 -11.85
CA PRO A 80 2.06 4.42 -13.27
C PRO A 80 2.22 2.92 -13.49
N VAL A 81 1.45 2.38 -14.43
CA VAL A 81 1.47 0.97 -14.80
C VAL A 81 2.25 0.83 -16.10
N TYR A 82 3.42 0.19 -16.03
CA TYR A 82 4.23 -0.12 -17.20
C TYR A 82 3.86 -1.51 -17.77
N PRO A 83 4.22 -1.82 -19.02
CA PRO A 83 4.18 -3.18 -19.53
C PRO A 83 4.86 -4.14 -18.57
N ASP A 84 4.25 -5.31 -18.40
CA ASP A 84 4.68 -6.38 -17.47
C ASP A 84 4.63 -6.02 -15.97
N ASP A 85 4.12 -4.84 -15.59
CA ASP A 85 3.85 -4.54 -14.19
C ASP A 85 2.59 -5.25 -13.70
N ARG A 86 2.64 -5.68 -12.43
CA ARG A 86 1.47 -6.11 -11.68
C ARG A 86 1.20 -5.12 -10.55
N VAL A 87 0.12 -4.35 -10.68
CA VAL A 87 -0.34 -3.44 -9.63
C VAL A 87 -1.51 -4.08 -8.89
N LEU A 88 -1.41 -4.13 -7.56
CA LEU A 88 -2.47 -4.60 -6.68
C LEU A 88 -3.15 -3.40 -6.04
N VAL A 89 -4.45 -3.29 -6.25
CA VAL A 89 -5.31 -2.29 -5.61
C VAL A 89 -6.30 -3.01 -4.72
N TYR A 90 -6.34 -2.62 -3.46
CA TYR A 90 -7.29 -3.12 -2.49
C TYR A 90 -8.34 -2.05 -2.24
N THR A 91 -9.60 -2.47 -2.08
CA THR A 91 -10.70 -1.60 -1.66
C THR A 91 -11.42 -2.23 -0.46
N LEU A 92 -11.57 -1.46 0.61
CA LEU A 92 -12.27 -1.83 1.84
C LEU A 92 -13.59 -1.08 1.86
N PHE A 93 -14.70 -1.81 1.87
CA PHE A 93 -16.04 -1.25 1.99
C PHE A 93 -16.51 -1.33 3.44
N GLU A 94 -17.11 -0.26 3.95
CA GLU A 94 -17.70 -0.24 5.29
C GLU A 94 -19.09 -0.89 5.28
N ASN A 95 -19.31 -1.85 6.18
CA ASN A 95 -20.62 -2.48 6.42
C ASN A 95 -21.33 -2.98 5.13
N PHE A 96 -20.58 -3.49 4.16
CA PHE A 96 -21.14 -3.91 2.88
C PHE A 96 -21.39 -5.41 2.82
N ASN A 97 -22.58 -5.80 2.36
CA ASN A 97 -22.93 -7.18 2.04
C ASN A 97 -23.04 -7.33 0.52
N PHE A 98 -22.18 -8.17 -0.05
CA PHE A 98 -22.18 -8.45 -1.49
C PHE A 98 -23.27 -9.45 -1.91
N GLN A 99 -24.01 -10.07 -0.98
CA GLN A 99 -25.02 -11.08 -1.31
C GLN A 99 -26.05 -10.57 -2.34
N GLY A 100 -26.13 -11.26 -3.48
CA GLY A 100 -27.03 -10.92 -4.58
C GLY A 100 -26.64 -9.66 -5.38
N GLN A 101 -25.51 -9.02 -5.06
CA GLN A 101 -25.00 -7.86 -5.79
C GLN A 101 -23.79 -8.26 -6.63
N SER A 102 -23.76 -7.75 -7.87
CA SER A 102 -22.61 -7.90 -8.78
C SER A 102 -22.04 -6.53 -9.11
N PRO A 103 -21.24 -5.92 -8.21
CA PRO A 103 -20.66 -4.62 -8.48
C PRO A 103 -19.70 -4.71 -9.67
N LEU A 104 -19.75 -3.68 -10.51
CA LEU A 104 -18.85 -3.50 -11.64
C LEU A 104 -17.77 -2.51 -11.25
N VAL A 105 -16.52 -2.80 -11.57
CA VAL A 105 -15.42 -1.86 -11.44
C VAL A 105 -14.80 -1.63 -12.81
N ASP A 106 -14.63 -0.36 -13.16
CA ASP A 106 -13.90 0.04 -14.35
C ASP A 106 -12.52 0.59 -13.95
N PHE A 107 -11.50 0.17 -14.68
CA PHE A 107 -10.19 0.81 -14.66
C PHE A 107 -10.18 1.94 -15.69
N MET A 108 -10.12 3.16 -15.17
CA MET A 108 -10.14 4.39 -15.94
C MET A 108 -8.73 4.99 -16.01
N VAL A 109 -8.32 5.45 -17.19
CA VAL A 109 -7.09 6.20 -17.41
C VAL A 109 -7.44 7.45 -18.20
N GLU A 110 -7.14 8.63 -17.65
CA GLU A 110 -7.47 9.92 -18.29
C GLU A 110 -8.93 10.00 -18.77
N ASN A 111 -9.87 9.59 -17.92
CA ASN A 111 -11.31 9.50 -18.19
C ASN A 111 -11.73 8.53 -19.31
N ARG A 112 -10.83 7.66 -19.77
CA ARG A 112 -11.14 6.59 -20.71
C ARG A 112 -11.14 5.25 -19.99
N ARG A 113 -12.17 4.43 -20.26
CA ARG A 113 -12.25 3.07 -19.74
C ARG A 113 -11.29 2.15 -20.48
N ILE A 114 -10.35 1.58 -19.74
CA ILE A 114 -9.36 0.62 -20.28
C ILE A 114 -9.85 -0.82 -20.11
N GLY A 115 -10.59 -1.11 -19.04
CA GLY A 115 -11.15 -2.43 -18.79
C GLY A 115 -12.20 -2.41 -17.69
N SER A 116 -12.99 -3.48 -17.65
CA SER A 116 -14.05 -3.68 -16.67
C SER A 116 -13.91 -5.05 -16.03
N ALA A 117 -14.23 -5.15 -14.75
CA ALA A 117 -14.37 -6.42 -14.05
C ALA A 117 -15.66 -6.40 -13.23
N SER A 118 -16.40 -7.50 -13.25
CA SER A 118 -17.52 -7.73 -12.34
C SER A 118 -17.13 -8.79 -11.33
N PHE A 119 -17.69 -8.68 -10.13
CA PHE A 119 -17.48 -9.66 -9.07
C PHE A 119 -18.80 -10.30 -8.72
N ASN A 120 -18.82 -11.63 -8.59
CA ASN A 120 -19.98 -12.32 -8.05
C ASN A 120 -19.90 -12.28 -6.52
N GLY A 121 -20.91 -11.72 -5.88
CA GLY A 121 -21.02 -11.70 -4.42
C GLY A 121 -21.09 -13.07 -3.75
N ASN A 122 -21.27 -14.14 -4.54
CA ASN A 122 -21.22 -15.52 -4.04
C ASN A 122 -19.78 -16.06 -3.90
N ASP A 123 -18.79 -15.43 -4.54
CA ASP A 123 -17.36 -15.81 -4.44
C ASP A 123 -16.68 -15.17 -3.21
N VAL A 124 -17.46 -14.63 -2.28
CA VAL A 124 -16.96 -14.02 -1.05
C VAL A 124 -16.34 -15.11 -0.18
N ARG A 125 -15.01 -15.05 -0.05
CA ARG A 125 -14.27 -15.88 0.89
C ARG A 125 -14.29 -15.23 2.26
N GLU A 126 -14.81 -15.95 3.25
CA GLU A 126 -14.67 -15.54 4.64
C GLU A 126 -13.20 -15.63 5.08
N GLY A 127 -12.68 -14.54 5.65
CA GLY A 127 -11.31 -14.54 6.16
C GLY A 127 -10.77 -13.15 6.45
N ASN A 128 -9.78 -13.12 7.36
CA ASN A 128 -9.14 -11.88 7.79
C ASN A 128 -7.89 -11.52 6.95
N THR A 129 -7.44 -12.39 6.05
CA THR A 129 -6.18 -12.21 5.33
C THR A 129 -6.21 -10.99 4.40
N ILE A 130 -7.21 -10.88 3.52
CA ILE A 130 -7.34 -9.75 2.60
C ILE A 130 -7.58 -8.45 3.39
N ARG A 131 -8.41 -8.51 4.43
CA ARG A 131 -8.68 -7.40 5.34
C ARG A 131 -7.38 -6.90 6.02
N ARG A 132 -6.50 -7.80 6.43
CA ARG A 132 -5.18 -7.43 6.98
C ARG A 132 -4.24 -6.87 5.92
N LEU A 133 -4.28 -7.39 4.68
CA LEU A 133 -3.46 -6.87 3.59
C LEU A 133 -3.82 -5.43 3.24
N ILE A 134 -5.12 -5.11 3.12
CA ILE A 134 -5.53 -3.72 2.86
C ILE A 134 -5.17 -2.79 4.03
N ALA A 135 -5.40 -3.23 5.27
CA ALA A 135 -5.05 -2.42 6.44
C ALA A 135 -3.54 -2.14 6.51
N LYS A 136 -2.69 -3.15 6.21
CA LYS A 136 -1.24 -2.95 6.08
C LYS A 136 -0.89 -1.96 4.96
N ALA A 137 -1.53 -2.08 3.80
CA ALA A 137 -1.29 -1.18 2.66
C ALA A 137 -1.69 0.28 2.99
N LEU A 138 -2.82 0.48 3.66
CA LEU A 138 -3.27 1.79 4.14
C LEU A 138 -2.31 2.39 5.17
N ILE A 139 -1.89 1.61 6.17
CA ILE A 139 -0.89 2.04 7.17
C ILE A 139 0.41 2.46 6.48
N GLN A 140 0.90 1.65 5.55
CA GLN A 140 2.11 1.99 4.80
C GLN A 140 1.94 3.29 4.01
N GLU A 141 0.82 3.50 3.33
CA GLU A 141 0.58 4.74 2.59
C GLU A 141 0.54 5.97 3.52
N LEU A 142 -0.15 5.87 4.66
CA LEU A 142 -0.21 6.95 5.65
C LEU A 142 1.18 7.30 6.21
N LEU A 143 2.00 6.30 6.51
CA LEU A 143 3.38 6.50 6.96
C LEU A 143 4.25 7.20 5.89
N HIS A 144 4.09 6.85 4.62
CA HIS A 144 4.85 7.49 3.55
C HIS A 144 4.43 8.96 3.37
N ARG A 145 3.14 9.28 3.53
CA ARG A 145 2.63 10.67 3.46
C ARG A 145 3.09 11.54 4.62
N GLY A 146 3.07 11.01 5.85
CA GLY A 146 3.55 11.74 7.03
C GLY A 146 5.03 12.15 6.90
N ASN A 147 5.84 11.34 6.22
CA ASN A 147 7.24 11.68 5.93
C ASN A 147 7.41 12.74 4.83
N GLU A 148 6.39 13.00 4.01
CA GLU A 148 6.41 14.03 2.95
C GLU A 148 5.88 15.39 3.44
N SER A 149 5.14 15.44 4.55
CA SER A 149 4.52 16.65 5.08
C SER A 149 5.17 17.08 6.40
N TYR A 150 5.97 18.16 6.37
CA TYR A 150 6.73 18.63 7.53
C TYR A 150 5.88 19.38 8.59
N ASN A 151 4.54 19.47 8.44
CA ASN A 151 3.68 20.25 9.35
C ASN A 151 2.35 19.54 9.69
N ASN A 152 1.92 19.67 10.96
CA ASN A 152 0.61 19.58 11.67
C ASN A 152 -0.47 18.54 11.24
N THR A 153 -0.33 17.86 10.12
CA THR A 153 -1.21 16.78 9.62
C THR A 153 -0.81 15.40 10.13
N ASN A 154 0.33 15.32 10.83
CA ASN A 154 0.86 14.06 11.35
C ASN A 154 -0.01 13.50 12.47
N ALA A 155 -0.55 14.35 13.35
CA ALA A 155 -1.40 13.90 14.46
C ALA A 155 -2.68 13.17 13.99
N THR A 156 -3.31 13.63 12.90
CA THR A 156 -4.51 12.95 12.36
C THR A 156 -4.16 11.67 11.62
N ALA A 157 -3.03 11.64 10.91
CA ALA A 157 -2.52 10.44 10.25
C ALA A 157 -2.10 9.37 11.27
N GLU A 158 -1.45 9.76 12.36
CA GLU A 158 -1.06 8.91 13.49
C GLU A 158 -2.27 8.23 14.11
N GLN A 159 -3.29 9.01 14.49
CA GLN A 159 -4.54 8.49 15.03
C GLN A 159 -5.21 7.47 14.10
N HIS A 160 -5.21 7.75 12.79
CA HIS A 160 -5.75 6.82 11.80
C HIS A 160 -4.92 5.53 11.70
N ILE A 161 -3.58 5.62 11.73
CA ILE A 161 -2.71 4.44 11.74
C ILE A 161 -2.96 3.58 12.99
N ILE A 162 -3.12 4.21 14.15
CA ILE A 162 -3.41 3.52 15.41
C ILE A 162 -4.77 2.82 15.34
N ALA A 163 -5.80 3.50 14.84
CA ALA A 163 -7.13 2.91 14.68
C ALA A 163 -7.13 1.70 13.72
N LEU A 164 -6.50 1.81 12.55
CA LEU A 164 -6.36 0.72 11.59
C LEU A 164 -5.56 -0.46 12.16
N SER A 165 -4.48 -0.14 12.88
CA SER A 165 -3.68 -1.13 13.58
C SER A 165 -4.57 -1.90 14.55
N LEU A 166 -5.16 -1.22 15.56
CA LEU A 166 -6.03 -1.80 16.60
C LEU A 166 -7.18 -2.63 16.03
N ALA A 167 -7.87 -2.12 15.03
CA ALA A 167 -9.00 -2.82 14.40
C ALA A 167 -8.60 -4.12 13.67
N HIS A 168 -7.39 -4.17 13.10
CA HIS A 168 -6.96 -5.28 12.25
C HIS A 168 -5.83 -6.15 12.82
N GLN A 169 -5.35 -5.83 14.03
CA GLN A 169 -4.24 -6.53 14.71
C GLN A 169 -2.96 -6.54 13.87
N ILE A 170 -2.54 -5.37 13.42
CA ILE A 170 -1.34 -5.18 12.59
C ILE A 170 -0.37 -4.26 13.32
N LEU A 171 0.88 -4.66 13.45
CA LEU A 171 1.93 -3.82 14.00
C LEU A 171 2.14 -2.56 13.14
N SER A 172 2.20 -1.42 13.81
CA SER A 172 2.61 -0.13 13.25
C SER A 172 3.71 0.47 14.12
N PRO A 173 4.43 1.51 13.66
CA PRO A 173 5.42 2.20 14.51
C PRO A 173 4.85 2.74 15.84
N TYR A 174 3.52 2.89 15.93
CA TYR A 174 2.82 3.42 17.10
C TYR A 174 2.17 2.32 17.96
N THR A 175 2.30 1.04 17.60
CA THR A 175 1.63 -0.05 18.32
C THR A 175 2.53 -1.25 18.54
N ALA A 176 2.33 -1.95 19.66
CA ALA A 176 3.01 -3.22 19.94
C ALA A 176 2.05 -4.29 20.46
N PHE A 177 2.43 -5.54 20.19
CA PHE A 177 1.87 -6.68 20.90
C PHE A 177 2.58 -6.85 22.23
N VAL A 178 1.82 -6.78 23.32
CA VAL A 178 2.30 -7.02 24.67
C VAL A 178 1.69 -8.32 25.19
N GLY A 179 2.56 -9.27 25.51
CA GLY A 179 2.16 -10.50 26.21
C GLY A 179 2.04 -10.24 27.70
N VAL A 180 0.85 -10.41 28.27
CA VAL A 180 0.66 -10.29 29.72
C VAL A 180 0.70 -11.68 30.35
N GLU A 181 1.78 -11.95 31.07
CA GLU A 181 1.92 -13.15 31.90
C GLU A 181 1.26 -12.92 33.24
N THR A 182 0.48 -13.90 33.71
CA THR A 182 -0.01 -13.92 35.08
C THR A 182 0.52 -15.14 35.79
N ARG A 183 1.08 -14.95 36.99
CA ARG A 183 1.62 -16.04 37.80
C ARG A 183 0.58 -16.46 38.83
N ARG A 184 0.21 -17.74 38.85
CA ARG A 184 -0.48 -18.39 39.96
C ARG A 184 0.41 -19.52 40.46
N LEU A 185 0.73 -19.52 41.77
CA LEU A 185 1.52 -20.57 42.44
C LEU A 185 2.90 -20.82 41.80
N GLY A 186 3.63 -19.76 41.46
CA GLY A 186 5.02 -19.86 40.97
C GLY A 186 5.20 -20.40 39.54
N LYS A 187 4.12 -20.78 38.84
CA LYS A 187 4.17 -21.13 37.41
C LYS A 187 3.73 -19.95 36.53
N ALA A 188 4.59 -19.63 35.56
CA ALA A 188 4.33 -18.67 34.50
C ALA A 188 3.30 -19.25 33.52
N ILE A 189 2.17 -18.57 33.32
CA ILE A 189 1.20 -18.92 32.28
C ILE A 189 0.93 -17.67 31.45
N LEU A 190 1.30 -17.72 30.17
CA LEU A 190 1.00 -16.66 29.21
C LEU A 190 -0.50 -16.73 28.90
N ARG A 191 -1.27 -15.76 29.39
CA ARG A 191 -2.73 -15.84 29.35
C ARG A 191 -3.31 -15.19 28.09
N LYS A 192 -2.82 -14.01 27.71
CA LYS A 192 -3.35 -13.20 26.60
C LYS A 192 -2.28 -12.28 26.01
N THR A 193 -2.30 -12.14 24.69
CA THR A 193 -1.54 -11.11 23.95
C THR A 193 -2.51 -10.00 23.56
N TYR A 194 -2.18 -8.77 23.96
CA TYR A 194 -2.95 -7.58 23.64
C TYR A 194 -2.15 -6.67 22.72
N MET A 195 -2.82 -5.80 21.99
CA MET A 195 -2.16 -4.76 21.22
C MET A 195 -2.37 -3.41 21.90
N TYR A 196 -1.28 -2.71 22.18
CA TYR A 196 -1.27 -1.43 22.87
C TYR A 196 -0.70 -0.32 21.98
N LEU A 197 -1.13 0.90 22.26
CA LEU A 197 -0.54 2.15 21.77
C LEU A 197 0.69 2.49 22.62
N PHE A 198 1.74 3.00 21.99
CA PHE A 198 2.88 3.63 22.67
C PHE A 198 2.65 5.12 22.91
#